data_AF-A0A173MIC4-F1
#
_entry.id   AF-A0A173MIC4-F1
#
_cell.length_a   1.000
_cell.length_b   1.000
_cell.length_c   1.000
_cell.angle_alpha   90.00
_cell.angle_beta   90.00
_cell.angle_gamma   90.00
#
_symmetry.space_group_name_H-M   'P 1'
#
loop_
_entity.id
_entity.type
_entity.pdbx_description
1 polymer ?
#
loop_
_entity_poly.entity_id
_entity_poly.type
_entity_poly.pdbx_seq_one_letter_code
_entity_poly.pdbx_strand_id
1 'polypeptide(L)'
;MKQASQKENKRFAKMTVVEEPPVPKHKWAVDDYAPTPTRLFLIPWPFLYVCKLAGVTPHSVLHRFMIDVSGDTIDRSINPAVREKAIAYFMERGYGQQFYKEEDMRQILAELDTLGGLWPQTNSDKLIDMHATWRTKYLKHWFKKWYNKVRRKDL
;
A
#
# COMPACT_ATOMS: atom_id res chain seq x y z
N MET A 1 27.65 -22.05 60.41
CA MET A 1 28.21 -22.00 59.04
C MET A 1 27.15 -22.46 58.05
N LYS A 2 27.12 -21.84 56.86
CA LYS A 2 26.12 -21.91 55.77
C LYS A 2 24.95 -20.91 55.90
N GLN A 3 25.25 -19.64 55.63
CA GLN A 3 24.26 -18.70 55.10
C GLN A 3 24.14 -18.96 53.59
N ALA A 4 22.97 -19.40 53.14
CA ALA A 4 22.65 -19.53 51.73
C ALA A 4 22.02 -18.23 51.23
N SER A 5 22.81 -17.53 50.43
CA SER A 5 22.42 -16.47 49.52
C SER A 5 21.40 -16.98 48.50
N GLN A 6 20.28 -16.28 48.32
CA GLN A 6 19.94 -15.69 47.02
C GLN A 6 18.66 -14.87 47.14
N LYS A 7 18.86 -13.55 47.14
CA LYS A 7 17.84 -12.52 46.99
C LYS A 7 17.42 -12.42 45.52
N GLU A 8 16.11 -12.22 45.36
CA GLU A 8 15.49 -11.33 44.38
C GLU A 8 15.63 -11.68 42.90
N ASN A 9 14.59 -12.39 42.44
CA ASN A 9 14.14 -12.48 41.07
C ASN A 9 13.79 -11.08 40.53
N LYS A 10 14.78 -10.37 39.97
CA LYS A 10 14.57 -9.10 39.27
C LYS A 10 14.03 -9.36 37.88
N ARG A 11 12.77 -8.96 37.73
CA ARG A 11 11.99 -8.71 36.51
C ARG A 11 12.89 -8.33 35.31
N PHE A 12 12.87 -9.16 34.27
CA PHE A 12 13.29 -8.74 32.93
C PHE A 12 12.30 -7.70 32.41
N ALA A 13 12.55 -6.43 32.70
CA ALA A 13 11.98 -5.34 31.93
C ALA A 13 12.54 -5.45 30.50
N LYS A 14 11.68 -5.75 29.53
CA LYS A 14 12.01 -5.60 28.11
C LYS A 14 12.40 -4.13 27.90
N MET A 15 13.70 -3.86 27.72
CA MET A 15 14.14 -2.61 27.11
C MET A 15 13.64 -2.62 25.67
N THR A 16 12.50 -1.96 25.42
CA THR A 16 12.23 -1.40 24.10
C THR A 16 13.33 -0.39 23.83
N VAL A 17 14.31 -0.78 23.01
CA VAL A 17 15.23 0.18 22.38
C VAL A 17 14.34 1.07 21.52
N VAL A 18 14.03 2.26 22.03
CA VAL A 18 13.50 3.34 21.21
C VAL A 18 14.70 3.87 20.45
N GLU A 19 14.92 3.38 19.22
CA GLU A 19 15.88 3.99 18.32
C GLU A 19 15.40 5.43 18.06
N GLU A 20 16.16 6.42 18.49
CA GLU A 20 15.87 7.82 18.25
C GLU A 20 15.79 8.06 16.73
N PRO A 21 14.81 8.85 16.24
CA PRO A 21 14.68 9.13 14.82
C PRO A 21 15.97 9.80 14.29
N PRO A 22 16.44 9.42 13.10
CA PRO A 22 17.63 10.02 12.52
C PRO A 22 17.43 11.52 12.36
N VAL A 23 18.39 12.30 12.83
CA VAL A 23 18.37 13.77 12.72
C VAL A 23 18.18 14.17 11.25
N PRO A 24 17.16 14.96 10.91
CA PRO A 24 16.90 15.31 9.52
C PRO A 24 18.07 16.11 8.95
N LYS A 25 18.61 15.65 7.82
CA LYS A 25 19.73 16.32 7.11
C LYS A 25 19.39 17.75 6.67
N HIS A 26 18.10 18.07 6.54
CA HIS A 26 17.61 19.36 6.10
C HIS A 26 16.46 19.84 6.97
N LYS A 27 16.45 21.13 7.32
CA LYS A 27 15.45 21.77 8.20
C LYS A 27 14.00 21.63 7.71
N TRP A 28 13.79 21.41 6.42
CA TRP A 28 12.47 21.25 5.81
C TRP A 28 11.96 19.80 5.79
N ALA A 29 12.81 18.82 6.11
CA ALA A 29 12.46 17.39 6.10
C ALA A 29 11.83 16.97 7.44
N VAL A 30 10.69 17.58 7.76
CA VAL A 30 9.89 17.32 8.97
C VAL A 30 8.46 16.90 8.58
N ASP A 31 7.71 16.33 9.53
CA ASP A 31 6.31 15.89 9.37
C ASP A 31 6.09 14.95 8.16
N ASP A 32 5.21 15.30 7.22
CA ASP A 32 4.90 14.54 5.99
C ASP A 32 6.11 14.33 5.05
N TYR A 33 7.21 15.05 5.30
CA TYR A 33 8.46 14.96 4.54
C TYR A 33 9.59 14.30 5.35
N ALA A 34 9.32 13.82 6.57
CA ALA A 34 10.28 13.10 7.38
C ALA A 34 10.49 11.67 6.85
N PRO A 35 11.74 11.19 6.73
CA PRO A 35 12.01 9.77 6.61
C PRO A 35 11.73 9.14 7.99
N THR A 36 10.50 8.68 8.23
CA THR A 36 10.13 8.05 9.51
C THR A 36 10.94 6.76 9.72
N PRO A 37 11.50 6.51 10.92
CA PRO A 37 12.31 5.32 11.19
C PRO A 37 11.48 4.05 11.42
N THR A 38 10.17 4.15 11.61
CA THR A 38 9.30 3.00 11.91
C THR A 38 8.85 2.30 10.62
N ARG A 39 9.76 1.55 10.00
CA ARG A 39 9.57 0.55 8.91
C ARG A 39 8.70 0.99 7.69
N LEU A 40 9.35 1.09 6.52
CA LEU A 40 8.96 0.46 5.23
C LEU A 40 9.00 1.28 3.91
N PHE A 41 9.42 2.55 3.86
CA PHE A 41 9.74 3.19 2.56
C PHE A 41 10.98 4.08 2.66
N LEU A 42 12.12 3.59 2.15
CA LEU A 42 13.28 4.44 1.84
C LEU A 42 12.92 5.26 0.60
N ILE A 43 12.25 6.40 0.80
CA ILE A 43 11.92 7.32 -0.28
C ILE A 43 13.22 7.98 -0.75
N PRO A 44 13.61 7.86 -2.03
CA PRO A 44 14.85 8.46 -2.53
C PRO A 44 14.82 9.99 -2.41
N TRP A 45 15.94 10.61 -2.01
CA TRP A 45 16.08 12.06 -1.98
C TRP A 45 15.67 12.76 -3.28
N PRO A 46 16.02 12.26 -4.48
CA PRO A 46 15.56 12.85 -5.73
C PRO A 46 14.02 12.92 -5.84
N PHE A 47 13.31 11.90 -5.37
CA PHE A 47 11.86 11.89 -5.38
C PHE A 47 11.27 12.91 -4.41
N LEU A 48 11.87 13.07 -3.22
CA LEU A 48 11.49 14.11 -2.27
C LEU A 48 11.69 15.51 -2.86
N TYR A 49 12.78 15.74 -3.59
CA TYR A 49 13.02 17.01 -4.27
C TYR A 49 11.95 17.31 -5.33
N VAL A 50 11.60 16.31 -6.16
CA VAL A 50 10.52 16.45 -7.14
C VAL A 50 9.18 16.75 -6.46
N CYS A 51 8.86 16.03 -5.38
CA CYS A 51 7.64 16.28 -4.60
C CYS A 51 7.59 17.70 -4.04
N LYS A 52 8.70 18.17 -3.45
CA LYS A 52 8.80 19.53 -2.89
C LYS A 52 8.63 20.60 -3.96
N LEU A 53 9.23 20.41 -5.13
CA LEU A 53 9.11 21.34 -6.27
C LEU A 53 7.69 21.35 -6.85
N ALA A 54 7.04 20.19 -6.91
CA ALA A 54 5.67 20.05 -7.39
C ALA A 54 4.60 20.45 -6.36
N GLY A 55 4.98 20.75 -5.12
CA GLY A 55 4.04 21.11 -4.06
C GLY A 55 3.14 19.96 -3.59
N VAL A 56 3.60 18.71 -3.72
CA VAL A 56 2.86 17.50 -3.33
C VAL A 56 3.62 16.72 -2.26
N THR A 57 2.91 15.95 -1.44
CA THR A 57 3.55 15.05 -0.48
C THR A 57 3.89 13.72 -1.14
N PRO A 58 4.98 13.05 -0.75
CA PRO A 58 5.31 11.71 -1.27
C PRO A 58 4.18 10.70 -1.02
N HIS A 59 3.52 10.81 0.15
CA HIS A 59 2.38 9.98 0.50
C HIS A 59 1.22 10.14 -0.49
N SER A 60 0.86 11.37 -0.87
CA SER A 60 -0.26 11.60 -1.79
C SER A 60 0.02 11.04 -3.19
N VAL A 61 1.26 11.17 -3.69
CA VAL A 61 1.67 10.62 -4.99
C VAL A 61 1.61 9.10 -4.98
N LEU A 62 2.20 8.45 -3.97
CA LEU A 62 2.21 6.99 -3.84
C LEU A 62 0.80 6.45 -3.65
N HIS A 63 0.02 7.07 -2.77
CA HIS A 63 -1.37 6.69 -2.53
C HIS A 63 -2.22 6.80 -3.79
N ARG A 64 -2.08 7.91 -4.53
CA ARG A 64 -2.77 8.10 -5.81
C ARG A 64 -2.37 7.03 -6.82
N PHE A 65 -1.07 6.76 -6.98
CA PHE A 65 -0.60 5.71 -7.88
C PHE A 65 -1.17 4.34 -7.53
N MET A 66 -1.20 3.97 -6.24
CA MET A 66 -1.79 2.70 -5.79
C MET A 66 -3.28 2.60 -6.10
N ILE A 67 -4.03 3.69 -5.88
CA ILE A 67 -5.45 3.79 -6.23
C ILE A 67 -5.65 3.63 -7.74
N ASP A 68 -4.84 4.32 -8.56
CA ASP A 68 -4.96 4.29 -10.02
C ASP A 68 -4.68 2.88 -10.56
N VAL A 69 -3.63 2.21 -10.09
CA VAL A 69 -3.31 0.82 -10.51
C VAL A 69 -4.38 -0.17 -10.04
N SER A 70 -4.92 -0.01 -8.83
CA SER A 70 -5.89 -0.94 -8.26
C SER A 70 -7.33 -0.71 -8.71
N GLY A 71 -7.62 0.38 -9.43
CA GLY A 71 -9.00 0.74 -9.82
C GLY A 71 -9.91 1.08 -8.64
N ASP A 72 -9.34 1.41 -7.47
CA ASP A 72 -10.06 1.64 -6.21
C ASP A 72 -10.48 3.10 -6.05
N THR A 73 -11.22 3.65 -7.03
CA THR A 73 -11.72 5.03 -7.00
C THR A 73 -13.24 5.08 -6.89
N ILE A 74 -13.74 5.70 -5.80
CA ILE A 74 -15.13 6.15 -5.69
C ILE A 74 -15.41 7.29 -6.69
N ASP A 75 -14.42 8.17 -6.87
CA ASP A 75 -14.48 9.27 -7.82
C ASP A 75 -13.83 8.89 -9.16
N ARG A 76 -14.70 8.55 -10.13
CA ARG A 76 -14.32 8.19 -11.51
C ARG A 76 -14.26 9.39 -12.45
N SER A 77 -14.48 10.61 -11.96
CA SER A 77 -14.31 11.83 -12.77
C SER A 77 -12.85 12.08 -13.17
N ILE A 78 -11.93 11.33 -12.55
CA ILE A 78 -10.49 11.39 -12.82
C ILE A 78 -10.19 10.83 -14.22
N ASN A 79 -9.39 11.61 -14.95
CA ASN A 79 -8.91 11.38 -16.30
C ASN A 79 -8.48 9.89 -16.53
N PRO A 80 -9.26 9.11 -17.31
CA PRO A 80 -8.98 7.71 -17.60
C PRO A 80 -7.56 7.47 -18.16
N ALA A 81 -7.03 8.44 -18.91
CA ALA A 81 -5.69 8.34 -19.49
C ALA A 81 -4.57 8.34 -18.44
N VAL A 82 -4.77 8.92 -17.26
CA VAL A 82 -3.79 8.87 -16.16
C VAL A 82 -3.71 7.45 -15.60
N ARG A 83 -4.86 6.79 -15.45
CA ARG A 83 -4.94 5.40 -14.99
C ARG A 83 -4.26 4.46 -15.98
N GLU A 84 -4.54 4.62 -17.26
CA GLU A 84 -3.89 3.83 -18.32
C GLU A 84 -2.37 3.96 -18.26
N LYS A 85 -1.83 5.15 -18.02
CA LYS A 85 -0.38 5.37 -17.84
C LYS A 85 0.17 4.71 -16.59
N ALA A 86 -0.55 4.75 -15.48
CA ALA A 86 -0.13 4.08 -14.24
C ALA A 86 -0.07 2.55 -14.42
N ILE A 87 -1.08 1.97 -15.08
CA ILE A 87 -1.13 0.55 -15.44
C ILE A 87 0.01 0.21 -16.41
N ALA A 88 0.23 1.02 -17.45
CA ALA A 88 1.30 0.80 -18.42
C ALA A 88 2.68 0.77 -17.73
N TYR A 89 2.97 1.76 -16.87
CA TYR A 89 4.18 1.78 -16.06
C TYR A 89 4.32 0.51 -15.19
N PHE A 90 3.25 0.11 -14.50
CA PHE A 90 3.25 -1.09 -13.66
C PHE A 90 3.59 -2.36 -14.46
N MET A 91 3.04 -2.48 -15.67
CA MET A 91 3.27 -3.59 -16.60
C MET A 91 4.68 -3.59 -17.17
N GLU A 92 5.19 -2.44 -17.61
CA GLU A 92 6.54 -2.27 -18.17
C GLU A 92 7.64 -2.58 -17.15
N ARG A 93 7.39 -2.29 -15.86
CA ARG A 93 8.30 -2.69 -14.77
C ARG A 93 8.36 -4.20 -14.54
N GLY A 94 7.50 -4.97 -15.19
CA GLY A 94 7.46 -6.43 -15.09
C GLY A 94 6.94 -6.95 -13.74
N TYR A 95 6.18 -6.14 -13.00
CA TYR A 95 5.65 -6.55 -11.71
C TYR A 95 4.67 -7.72 -11.87
N GLY A 96 4.89 -8.79 -11.09
CA GLY A 96 4.05 -9.99 -11.13
C GLY A 96 4.36 -10.96 -12.28
N GLN A 97 5.23 -10.61 -13.23
CA GLN A 97 5.53 -11.45 -14.40
C GLN A 97 6.25 -12.77 -14.06
N GLN A 98 6.86 -12.87 -12.88
CA GLN A 98 7.39 -14.14 -12.37
C GLN A 98 6.29 -15.18 -12.06
N PHE A 99 5.03 -14.75 -11.95
CA PHE A 99 3.89 -15.60 -11.59
C PHE A 99 2.81 -15.66 -12.66
N TYR A 100 2.68 -14.60 -13.46
CA TYR A 100 1.59 -14.43 -14.41
C TYR A 100 2.16 -14.07 -15.77
N LYS A 101 1.53 -14.57 -16.84
CA LYS A 101 1.80 -14.04 -18.17
C LYS A 101 1.32 -12.59 -18.26
N GLU A 102 1.79 -11.86 -19.26
CA GLU A 102 1.37 -10.48 -19.46
C GLU A 102 -0.16 -10.37 -19.62
N GLU A 103 -0.77 -11.29 -20.36
CA GLU A 103 -2.21 -11.34 -20.60
C GLU A 103 -2.99 -11.59 -19.30
N ASP A 104 -2.46 -12.43 -18.42
CA ASP A 104 -3.04 -12.68 -17.10
C ASP A 104 -3.01 -11.41 -16.24
N MET A 105 -1.89 -10.69 -16.22
CA MET A 105 -1.77 -9.43 -15.47
C MET A 105 -2.69 -8.34 -16.02
N ARG A 106 -2.82 -8.23 -17.35
CA ARG A 106 -3.80 -7.33 -17.98
C ARG A 106 -5.22 -7.67 -17.55
N GLN A 107 -5.56 -8.95 -17.50
CA GLN A 107 -6.88 -9.40 -17.07
C GLN A 107 -7.13 -9.13 -15.57
N ILE A 108 -6.13 -9.37 -14.71
CA ILE A 108 -6.18 -9.05 -13.26
C ILE A 108 -6.54 -7.57 -13.05
N LEU A 109 -5.83 -6.66 -13.72
CA LEU A 109 -6.03 -5.22 -13.57
C LEU A 109 -7.37 -4.76 -14.20
N ALA A 110 -7.76 -5.33 -15.34
CA ALA A 110 -9.05 -5.03 -15.97
C ALA A 110 -10.26 -5.48 -15.12
N GLU A 111 -10.15 -6.63 -14.43
CA GLU A 111 -11.19 -7.08 -13.50
C GLU A 111 -11.34 -6.12 -12.32
N LEU A 112 -10.24 -5.62 -11.75
CA LEU A 112 -10.28 -4.61 -10.69
C LEU A 112 -10.87 -3.29 -11.15
N ASP A 113 -10.51 -2.84 -12.36
CA ASP A 113 -11.08 -1.63 -12.94
C ASP A 113 -12.59 -1.76 -13.18
N THR A 114 -13.04 -2.93 -13.64
CA THR A 114 -14.47 -3.23 -13.79
C THR A 114 -15.19 -3.16 -12.46
N LEU A 115 -14.61 -3.72 -11.38
CA LEU A 115 -15.19 -3.64 -10.04
C LEU A 115 -15.30 -2.21 -9.52
N GLY A 116 -14.29 -1.38 -9.77
CA GLY A 116 -14.39 0.06 -9.51
C GLY A 116 -15.62 0.67 -10.19
N GLY A 117 -16.03 0.16 -11.35
CA GLY A 117 -17.09 0.73 -12.20
C GLY A 117 -18.48 0.43 -11.75
N LEU A 118 -18.60 -0.58 -10.90
CA LEU A 118 -19.85 -0.93 -10.26
C LEU A 118 -20.17 -0.03 -9.06
N TRP A 119 -19.29 0.95 -8.74
CA TRP A 119 -19.54 1.84 -7.63
C TRP A 119 -20.84 2.63 -7.85
N PRO A 120 -21.79 2.56 -6.89
CA PRO A 120 -23.09 3.16 -7.06
C PRO A 120 -22.99 4.68 -7.15
N GLN A 121 -23.51 5.25 -8.24
CA GLN A 121 -23.63 6.70 -8.45
C GLN A 121 -24.93 7.22 -7.82
N THR A 122 -25.06 7.02 -6.51
CA THR A 122 -26.26 7.40 -5.74
C THR A 122 -25.86 7.99 -4.40
N ASN A 123 -26.69 8.90 -3.87
CA ASN A 123 -26.52 9.48 -2.54
C ASN A 123 -27.17 8.61 -1.45
N SER A 124 -27.53 7.36 -1.75
CA SER A 124 -28.10 6.44 -0.76
C SER A 124 -26.98 5.72 0.00
N ASP A 125 -26.73 6.16 1.22
CA ASP A 125 -25.76 5.53 2.13
C ASP A 125 -25.99 4.02 2.27
N LYS A 126 -27.25 3.58 2.33
CA LYS A 126 -27.60 2.16 2.40
C LYS A 126 -27.11 1.37 1.18
N LEU A 127 -27.24 1.92 -0.03
CA LEU A 127 -26.77 1.25 -1.25
C LEU A 127 -25.23 1.26 -1.31
N ILE A 128 -24.59 2.35 -0.86
CA ILE A 128 -23.14 2.43 -0.74
C ILE A 128 -22.62 1.37 0.24
N ASP A 129 -23.22 1.25 1.42
CA ASP A 129 -22.82 0.27 2.45
C ASP A 129 -23.02 -1.18 1.97
N MET A 130 -24.15 -1.45 1.31
CA MET A 130 -24.42 -2.75 0.71
C MET A 130 -23.38 -3.10 -0.36
N HIS A 131 -23.06 -2.15 -1.25
CA HIS A 131 -22.04 -2.33 -2.28
C HIS A 131 -20.64 -2.52 -1.66
N ALA A 132 -20.26 -1.72 -0.66
CA ALA A 132 -18.99 -1.85 0.04
C ALA A 132 -18.84 -3.23 0.70
N THR A 133 -19.91 -3.72 1.35
CA THR A 133 -19.94 -5.05 1.98
C THR A 133 -19.81 -6.16 0.93
N TRP A 134 -20.53 -6.06 -0.18
CA TRP A 134 -20.45 -7.01 -1.29
C TRP A 134 -19.04 -7.00 -1.92
N ARG A 135 -18.50 -5.82 -2.26
CA ARG A 135 -17.16 -5.62 -2.85
C ARG A 135 -16.09 -6.26 -1.97
N THR A 136 -16.18 -6.07 -0.65
CA THR A 136 -15.24 -6.69 0.31
C THR A 136 -15.26 -8.22 0.23
N LYS A 137 -16.45 -8.84 0.10
CA LYS A 137 -16.58 -10.30 -0.06
C LYS A 137 -16.08 -10.76 -1.43
N TYR A 138 -16.43 -10.02 -2.48
CA TYR A 138 -16.01 -10.32 -3.85
C TYR A 138 -14.50 -10.27 -4.00
N LEU A 139 -13.84 -9.21 -3.51
CA LEU A 139 -12.38 -9.05 -3.58
C LEU A 139 -11.63 -10.22 -2.93
N LYS A 140 -12.15 -10.78 -1.83
CA LYS A 140 -11.59 -11.99 -1.21
C LYS A 140 -11.66 -13.20 -2.15
N HIS A 141 -12.80 -13.38 -2.84
CA HIS A 141 -12.96 -14.46 -3.81
C HIS A 141 -12.08 -14.25 -5.05
N TRP A 142 -12.09 -13.03 -5.59
CA TRP A 142 -11.24 -12.60 -6.71
C TRP A 142 -9.76 -12.84 -6.43
N PHE A 143 -9.28 -12.47 -5.25
CA PHE A 143 -7.88 -12.71 -4.86
C PHE A 143 -7.57 -14.21 -4.84
N LYS A 144 -8.42 -15.03 -4.22
CA LYS A 144 -8.25 -16.49 -4.18
C LYS A 144 -8.21 -17.10 -5.58
N LYS A 145 -9.08 -16.66 -6.49
CA LYS A 145 -9.11 -17.11 -7.89
C LYS A 145 -7.73 -16.93 -8.54
N TRP A 146 -7.18 -15.73 -8.48
CA TRP A 146 -5.89 -15.43 -9.13
C TRP A 146 -4.71 -16.05 -8.40
N TYR A 147 -4.68 -15.96 -7.07
CA TYR A 147 -3.63 -16.56 -6.25
C TYR A 147 -3.51 -18.07 -6.47
N ASN A 148 -4.64 -18.79 -6.50
CA ASN A 148 -4.66 -20.24 -6.69
C ASN A 148 -4.34 -20.67 -8.13
N LYS A 149 -4.56 -19.80 -9.13
CA LYS A 149 -4.26 -20.08 -10.55
C LYS A 149 -2.80 -20.46 -10.76
N VAL A 150 -1.89 -19.81 -10.04
CA VAL A 150 -0.44 -20.04 -10.16
C VAL A 150 0.05 -21.17 -9.25
N ARG A 151 -0.84 -21.78 -8.44
CA ARG A 151 -0.51 -22.80 -7.41
C ARG A 151 0.84 -22.52 -6.77
N ARG A 152 1.01 -21.33 -6.18
CA ARG A 152 2.22 -21.00 -5.41
C ARG A 152 2.36 -22.06 -4.34
N LYS A 153 3.23 -23.06 -4.58
CA LYS A 153 3.66 -24.00 -3.55
C LYS A 153 4.50 -23.14 -2.63
N ASP A 154 3.89 -22.76 -1.51
CA ASP A 154 4.53 -22.26 -0.31
C ASP A 154 5.72 -21.30 -0.57
N LEU A 155 5.41 -20.01 -0.71
CA LEU A 155 6.39 -18.95 -0.44
C LEU A 155 6.59 -18.81 1.07
#